data_AF-A0A0L0S7X6-F1
#
_entry.id   AF-A0A0L0S7X6-F1
#
_cell.length_a   1.000
_cell.length_b   1.000
_cell.length_c   1.000
_cell.angle_alpha   90.00
_cell.angle_beta   90.00
_cell.angle_gamma   90.00
#
_symmetry.space_group_name_H-M   'P 1'
#
loop_
_entity.id
_entity.type
_entity.pdbx_description
1 polymer ?
#
loop_
_entity_poly.entity_id
_entity_poly.type
_entity_poly.pdbx_seq_one_letter_code
_entity_poly.pdbx_strand_id
1 'polypeptide(L)'
;MVASYDDSDDMATDYFSYPPILAHGIMMIVCWGYLLPAAALYARYYRDASNRLAVHAGSQVFSTMVVLLAGAFVLFNEVNCKRQHRFWGYTILALVVLQMLGGGSHFFSLQSLSSNPKLHRLRPIARRVHGSMGVLLMLLGFINIPQGISHVYTLVDAMA
;
A
#
# COMPACT_ATOMS: atom_id res chain seq x y z
N MET A 1 53.29 15.00 7.12
CA MET A 1 52.34 13.89 7.27
C MET A 1 50.96 14.52 7.25
N VAL A 2 50.38 14.64 6.05
CA VAL A 2 49.04 15.23 5.88
C VAL A 2 48.05 14.12 6.15
N ALA A 3 47.23 14.28 7.19
CA ALA A 3 46.12 13.37 7.43
C ALA A 3 45.16 13.51 6.24
N SER A 4 45.09 12.47 5.41
CA SER A 4 44.02 12.31 4.44
C SER A 4 42.74 12.11 5.23
N TYR A 5 41.91 13.16 5.27
CA TYR A 5 40.54 13.08 5.76
C TYR A 5 39.78 12.14 4.80
N ASP A 6 39.31 11.02 5.32
CA ASP A 6 38.67 9.96 4.57
C ASP A 6 37.24 10.38 4.23
N ASP A 7 37.04 10.87 3.02
CA ASP A 7 35.78 11.45 2.51
C ASP A 7 34.77 10.35 2.10
N SER A 8 35.02 9.08 2.45
CA SER A 8 34.20 7.94 1.99
C SER A 8 33.08 7.50 2.94
N ASP A 9 32.99 8.06 4.15
CA ASP A 9 32.00 7.62 5.15
C ASP A 9 30.75 8.53 5.25
N ASP A 10 30.69 9.67 4.54
CA ASP A 10 29.69 10.72 4.81
C ASP A 10 28.45 10.75 3.89
N MET A 11 28.26 9.79 2.97
CA MET A 11 27.14 9.83 2.01
C MET A 11 26.07 8.74 2.21
N ALA A 12 26.21 7.90 3.24
CA ALA A 12 25.12 7.04 3.68
C ALA A 12 24.25 7.83 4.67
N THR A 13 23.42 8.73 4.16
CA THR A 13 22.42 9.42 4.99
C THR A 13 21.53 8.37 5.64
N ASP A 14 21.65 8.26 6.97
CA ASP A 14 20.95 7.26 7.78
C ASP A 14 19.45 7.33 7.48
N TYR A 15 18.85 6.19 7.13
CA TYR A 15 17.46 6.01 6.64
C TYR A 15 16.42 6.82 7.44
N PHE A 16 16.68 6.96 8.75
CA PHE A 16 15.81 7.62 9.73
C PHE A 16 15.98 9.14 9.79
N SER A 17 17.01 9.69 9.14
CA SER A 17 17.32 11.11 9.17
C SER A 17 16.42 11.95 8.27
N TYR A 18 15.72 11.32 7.31
CA TYR A 18 14.78 12.01 6.43
C TYR A 18 13.32 11.71 6.83
N PRO A 19 12.63 12.64 7.54
CA PRO A 19 11.32 12.38 8.13
C PRO A 19 10.24 11.87 7.15
N PRO A 20 10.15 12.35 5.89
CA PRO A 20 9.17 11.84 4.93
C PRO A 20 9.35 10.34 4.58
N ILE A 21 10.60 9.88 4.49
CA ILE A 21 10.92 8.47 4.22
C ILE A 21 10.56 7.60 5.43
N LEU A 22 10.93 8.04 6.62
CA LEU A 22 10.60 7.35 7.86
C LEU A 22 9.08 7.24 8.03
N ALA A 23 8.36 8.34 7.82
CA ALA A 23 6.91 8.37 7.89
C ALA A 23 6.28 7.42 6.87
N HIS A 24 6.76 7.41 5.62
CA HIS A 24 6.33 6.44 4.61
C HIS A 24 6.53 5.00 5.08
N GLY A 25 7.73 4.64 5.54
CA GLY A 25 8.05 3.29 6.00
C GLY A 25 7.16 2.82 7.14
N ILE A 26 6.99 3.65 8.18
CA ILE A 26 6.15 3.33 9.35
C ILE A 26 4.69 3.13 8.91
N MET A 27 4.15 4.07 8.13
CA MET A 27 2.76 3.98 7.66
C MET A 27 2.52 2.75 6.79
N MET A 28 3.46 2.39 5.92
CA MET A 28 3.37 1.18 5.10
C MET A 28 3.41 -0.07 5.97
N ILE A 29 4.33 -0.17 6.94
CA ILE A 29 4.39 -1.34 7.84
C ILE A 29 3.08 -1.48 8.63
N VAL A 30 2.58 -0.40 9.22
CA VAL A 30 1.38 -0.44 10.07
C VAL A 30 0.12 -0.71 9.24
N CYS A 31 -0.14 0.09 8.20
CA CYS A 31 -1.38 -0.02 7.44
C CYS A 31 -1.36 -1.19 6.46
N TRP A 32 -0.26 -1.37 5.71
CA TRP A 32 -0.14 -2.45 4.75
C TRP A 32 0.19 -3.79 5.42
N GLY A 33 1.14 -3.79 6.34
CA GLY A 33 1.61 -5.02 7.00
C GLY A 33 0.60 -5.60 7.98
N TYR A 34 -0.18 -4.75 8.68
CA TYR A 34 -1.08 -5.21 9.75
C TYR A 34 -2.55 -4.86 9.50
N LEU A 35 -2.91 -3.60 9.30
CA LEU A 35 -4.32 -3.19 9.35
C LEU A 35 -5.15 -3.71 8.16
N LEU A 36 -4.64 -3.59 6.94
CA LEU A 36 -5.26 -4.13 5.72
C LEU A 36 -5.49 -5.65 5.79
N PRO A 37 -4.47 -6.49 6.11
CA PRO A 37 -4.68 -7.93 6.23
C PRO A 37 -5.58 -8.28 7.42
N ALA A 38 -5.46 -7.61 8.57
CA ALA A 38 -6.35 -7.85 9.71
C ALA A 38 -7.83 -7.60 9.35
N ALA A 39 -8.14 -6.51 8.64
CA ALA A 39 -9.48 -6.21 8.18
C ALA A 39 -10.01 -7.24 7.16
N ALA A 40 -9.14 -7.78 6.29
CA ALA A 40 -9.49 -8.83 5.35
C ALA A 40 -9.75 -10.17 6.05
N LEU A 41 -8.91 -10.53 7.03
CA LEU A 41 -9.07 -11.72 7.86
C LEU A 41 -10.34 -11.63 8.72
N TYR A 42 -10.63 -10.47 9.29
CA TYR A 42 -11.87 -10.22 10.03
C TYR A 42 -13.10 -10.51 9.16
N ALA A 43 -13.15 -9.96 7.95
CA ALA A 43 -14.22 -10.22 6.99
C ALA A 43 -14.35 -11.69 6.58
N ARG A 44 -13.23 -12.43 6.55
CA ARG A 44 -13.20 -13.84 6.15
C ARG A 44 -13.67 -14.78 7.25
N TYR A 45 -13.21 -14.57 8.48
CA TYR A 45 -13.40 -15.52 9.58
C TYR A 45 -14.56 -15.16 10.50
N TYR A 46 -14.88 -13.88 10.69
CA TYR A 46 -15.99 -13.44 11.55
C TYR A 46 -17.27 -13.25 10.75
N ARG A 47 -17.78 -14.34 10.18
CA ARG A 47 -18.85 -14.29 9.17
C ARG A 47 -20.22 -13.87 9.73
N ASP A 48 -20.43 -14.09 11.02
CA ASP A 48 -21.72 -13.86 11.71
C ASP A 48 -21.78 -12.48 12.38
N ALA A 49 -20.67 -11.74 12.40
CA ALA A 49 -20.64 -10.40 12.96
C ALA A 49 -21.47 -9.43 12.10
N SER A 50 -22.45 -8.76 12.71
CA SER A 50 -23.36 -7.83 12.02
C SER A 50 -22.63 -6.62 11.42
N ASN A 51 -21.54 -6.18 12.04
CA ASN A 51 -20.67 -5.09 11.59
C ASN A 51 -19.57 -5.55 10.63
N ARG A 52 -19.49 -6.83 10.25
CA ARG A 52 -18.40 -7.42 9.43
C ARG A 52 -18.03 -6.58 8.21
N LEU A 53 -19.05 -6.24 7.42
CA LEU A 53 -18.84 -5.52 6.16
C LEU A 53 -18.44 -4.06 6.41
N ALA A 54 -19.00 -3.43 7.45
CA ALA A 54 -18.68 -2.06 7.83
C ALA A 54 -17.24 -1.94 8.35
N VAL A 55 -16.81 -2.87 9.22
CA VAL A 55 -15.42 -2.92 9.71
C VAL A 55 -14.47 -3.19 8.54
N HIS A 56 -14.76 -4.16 7.68
CA HIS A 56 -13.94 -4.42 6.51
C HIS A 56 -13.81 -3.20 5.61
N ALA A 57 -14.92 -2.64 5.13
CA ALA A 57 -14.90 -1.51 4.23
C ALA A 57 -14.29 -0.26 4.89
N GLY A 58 -14.65 0.03 6.13
CA GLY A 58 -14.13 1.17 6.89
C GLY A 58 -12.63 1.11 7.10
N SER A 59 -12.11 -0.03 7.58
CA SER A 59 -10.67 -0.23 7.75
C SER A 59 -9.91 -0.20 6.42
N GLN A 60 -10.48 -0.74 5.34
CA GLN A 60 -9.87 -0.71 4.01
C GLN A 60 -9.79 0.72 3.46
N VAL A 61 -10.85 1.51 3.59
CA VAL A 61 -10.86 2.94 3.19
C VAL A 61 -9.83 3.72 4.00
N PHE A 62 -9.88 3.64 5.34
CA PHE A 62 -8.96 4.35 6.21
C PHE A 62 -7.50 4.00 5.91
N SER A 63 -7.17 2.71 5.89
CA SER A 63 -5.79 2.26 5.64
C SER A 63 -5.31 2.65 4.25
N THR A 64 -6.18 2.58 3.24
CA THR A 64 -5.81 3.00 1.88
C THR A 64 -5.53 4.50 1.82
N MET A 65 -6.32 5.35 2.49
CA MET A 65 -6.03 6.79 2.55
C MET A 65 -4.65 7.07 3.18
N VAL A 66 -4.31 6.37 4.27
CA VAL A 66 -2.99 6.47 4.89
C VAL A 66 -1.89 6.00 3.95
N VAL A 67 -2.09 4.89 3.22
CA VAL A 67 -1.14 4.39 2.22
C VAL A 67 -0.96 5.38 1.06
N LEU A 68 -2.02 6.02 0.57
CA LEU A 68 -1.91 7.05 -0.47
C LEU A 68 -1.12 8.26 0.03
N LEU A 69 -1.37 8.71 1.27
CA LEU A 69 -0.63 9.79 1.90
C LEU A 69 0.85 9.44 2.08
N ALA A 70 1.14 8.23 2.57
CA ALA A 70 2.49 7.70 2.70
C ALA A 70 3.20 7.65 1.34
N GLY A 71 2.51 7.23 0.28
CA GLY A 71 3.03 7.29 -1.08
C GLY A 71 3.35 8.73 -1.51
N ALA A 72 2.46 9.68 -1.24
CA ALA A 72 2.67 11.09 -1.58
C ALA A 72 3.96 11.66 -0.97
N PHE A 73 4.30 11.32 0.28
CA PHE A 73 5.55 11.76 0.94
C PHE A 73 6.81 11.37 0.20
N VAL A 74 6.80 10.26 -0.55
CA VAL A 74 7.96 9.79 -1.34
C VAL A 74 7.86 10.10 -2.82
N LEU A 75 6.66 10.41 -3.34
CA LEU A 75 6.47 10.80 -4.73
C LEU A 75 6.73 12.28 -4.98
N PHE A 76 6.51 13.12 -3.98
CA PHE A 76 6.66 14.57 -4.08
C PHE A 76 7.85 15.08 -3.27
N ASN A 77 8.93 14.30 -3.20
CA ASN A 77 10.19 14.70 -2.58
C ASN A 77 11.37 14.49 -3.55
N GLU A 78 12.55 14.94 -3.13
CA GLU A 78 13.78 14.95 -3.93
C GLU A 78 14.66 13.70 -3.75
N VAL A 79 14.15 12.66 -3.05
CA VAL A 79 14.93 11.50 -2.68
C VAL A 79 14.53 10.30 -3.53
N ASN A 80 15.52 9.72 -4.22
CA ASN A 80 15.30 8.54 -5.05
C ASN A 80 15.58 7.24 -4.30
N CYS A 81 14.84 6.21 -4.69
CA CYS A 81 14.95 4.85 -4.19
C CYS A 81 15.32 3.90 -5.35
N LYS A 82 15.84 2.69 -5.06
CA LYS A 82 16.12 1.65 -6.07
C LYS A 82 14.96 1.50 -7.05
N ARG A 83 15.33 1.42 -8.34
CA ARG A 83 14.39 1.35 -9.47
C ARG A 83 13.32 0.27 -9.31
N GLN A 84 13.68 -0.89 -8.75
CA GLN A 84 12.75 -2.03 -8.58
C GLN A 84 11.65 -1.72 -7.55
N HIS A 85 12.01 -1.26 -6.35
CA HIS A 85 11.04 -0.87 -5.33
C HIS A 85 10.09 0.23 -5.84
N ARG A 86 10.65 1.22 -6.55
CA ARG A 86 9.86 2.30 -7.16
C ARG A 86 8.86 1.80 -8.19
N PHE A 87 9.30 0.94 -9.11
CA PHE A 87 8.47 0.36 -10.15
C PHE A 87 7.30 -0.44 -9.56
N TRP A 88 7.59 -1.30 -8.58
CA TRP A 88 6.55 -2.08 -7.90
C TRP A 88 5.65 -1.19 -7.04
N GLY A 89 6.20 -0.15 -6.40
CA GLY A 89 5.44 0.85 -5.66
C GLY A 89 4.36 1.52 -6.52
N TYR A 90 4.71 2.01 -7.71
CA TYR A 90 3.73 2.58 -8.66
C TYR A 90 2.68 1.56 -9.08
N THR A 91 3.10 0.34 -9.39
CA THR A 91 2.21 -0.73 -9.81
C THR A 91 1.19 -1.06 -8.71
N ILE A 92 1.66 -1.20 -7.47
CA ILE A 92 0.83 -1.46 -6.29
C ILE A 92 -0.14 -0.29 -6.05
N LEU A 93 0.33 0.95 -6.19
CA LEU A 93 -0.50 2.16 -6.02
C LEU A 93 -1.64 2.22 -7.04
N ALA A 94 -1.37 1.91 -8.30
CA ALA A 94 -2.41 1.83 -9.33
C ALA A 94 -3.42 0.72 -9.03
N LEU A 95 -2.93 -0.46 -8.64
CA LEU A 95 -3.77 -1.61 -8.32
C LEU A 95 -4.63 -1.39 -7.06
N VAL A 96 -4.13 -0.68 -6.05
CA VAL A 96 -4.92 -0.39 -4.84
C VAL A 96 -6.09 0.55 -5.15
N VAL A 97 -5.89 1.53 -6.03
CA VAL A 97 -6.99 2.40 -6.51
C VAL A 97 -8.05 1.56 -7.23
N LEU A 98 -7.64 0.66 -8.14
CA LEU A 98 -8.58 -0.25 -8.81
C LEU A 98 -9.30 -1.18 -7.82
N GLN A 99 -8.60 -1.66 -6.78
CA GLN A 99 -9.18 -2.47 -5.72
C GLN A 99 -10.24 -1.72 -4.91
N MET A 100 -10.01 -0.43 -4.62
CA MET A 100 -10.98 0.40 -3.92
C MET A 100 -12.20 0.69 -4.78
N LEU A 101 -12.03 1.01 -6.06
CA LEU A 101 -13.15 1.23 -6.98
C LEU A 101 -13.97 -0.06 -7.18
N GLY A 102 -13.30 -1.19 -7.41
CA GLY A 102 -13.96 -2.49 -7.56
C GLY A 102 -14.62 -2.97 -6.27
N GLY A 103 -13.97 -2.79 -5.12
CA GLY A 103 -14.50 -3.11 -3.80
C GLY A 103 -15.69 -2.26 -3.41
N GLY A 104 -15.63 -0.95 -3.65
CA GLY A 104 -16.75 -0.02 -3.46
C GLY A 104 -17.94 -0.39 -4.35
N SER A 105 -17.71 -0.64 -5.63
CA SER A 105 -18.75 -1.11 -6.56
C SER A 105 -19.40 -2.41 -6.07
N HIS A 106 -18.60 -3.36 -5.57
CA HIS A 106 -19.10 -4.59 -4.98
C HIS A 106 -19.93 -4.31 -3.71
N PHE A 107 -19.44 -3.46 -2.81
CA PHE A 107 -20.13 -3.09 -1.57
C PHE A 107 -21.49 -2.44 -1.83
N PHE A 108 -21.59 -1.50 -2.76
CA PHE A 108 -22.88 -0.92 -3.16
C PHE A 108 -23.81 -1.94 -3.82
N SER A 109 -23.27 -2.89 -4.60
CA SER A 109 -24.08 -3.98 -5.17
C SER A 109 -24.69 -4.89 -4.09
N LEU A 110 -24.03 -5.04 -2.94
CA LEU A 110 -24.56 -5.80 -1.80
C LEU A 110 -25.69 -5.06 -1.09
N GLN A 111 -25.66 -3.72 -1.07
CA GLN A 111 -26.71 -2.92 -0.44
C GLN A 111 -27.92 -2.72 -1.36
N SER A 112 -27.71 -2.66 -2.68
CA SER A 112 -28.76 -2.40 -3.68
C SER A 112 -29.56 -3.65 -4.11
N LEU A 113 -29.50 -4.74 -3.34
CA LEU A 113 -30.04 -6.06 -3.69
C LEU A 113 -31.54 -6.10 -4.03
N SER A 114 -32.32 -5.06 -3.69
CA SER A 114 -33.76 -5.03 -3.92
C SER A 114 -34.19 -4.65 -5.34
N SER A 115 -33.31 -4.13 -6.21
CA SER A 115 -33.79 -3.36 -7.38
C SER A 115 -33.25 -3.77 -8.76
N ASN A 116 -32.25 -4.66 -8.85
CA ASN A 116 -31.64 -4.96 -10.17
C ASN A 116 -31.11 -6.40 -10.36
N PRO A 117 -31.78 -7.25 -11.16
CA PRO A 117 -31.37 -8.63 -11.41
C PRO A 117 -30.04 -8.78 -12.17
N LYS A 118 -29.59 -7.74 -12.91
CA LYS A 118 -28.28 -7.78 -13.60
C LYS A 118 -27.11 -7.73 -12.62
N LEU A 119 -27.24 -6.95 -11.55
CA LEU A 119 -26.25 -6.86 -10.47
C LEU A 119 -26.08 -8.19 -9.72
N HIS A 120 -27.16 -8.96 -9.58
CA HIS A 120 -27.12 -10.29 -8.98
C HIS A 120 -26.21 -11.26 -9.74
N ARG A 121 -26.21 -11.20 -11.08
CA ARG A 121 -25.39 -12.08 -11.93
C ARG A 121 -23.90 -11.75 -11.87
N LEU A 122 -23.54 -10.47 -11.69
CA LEU A 122 -22.15 -10.01 -11.64
C LEU A 122 -21.50 -10.19 -10.27
N ARG A 123 -22.30 -10.33 -9.20
CA ARG A 123 -21.82 -10.50 -7.82
C ARG A 123 -20.77 -11.61 -7.61
N PRO A 124 -20.92 -12.85 -8.12
CA PRO A 124 -19.90 -13.89 -7.93
C PRO A 124 -18.58 -13.55 -8.63
N ILE A 125 -18.64 -12.88 -9.79
CA ILE A 125 -17.47 -12.43 -10.53
C ILE A 125 -16.76 -11.32 -9.75
N ALA A 126 -17.51 -10.28 -9.34
CA ALA A 126 -16.98 -9.17 -8.54
C ALA A 126 -16.32 -9.67 -7.25
N ARG A 127 -16.94 -10.63 -6.54
CA ARG A 127 -16.36 -11.25 -5.35
C ARG A 127 -15.05 -11.96 -5.66
N ARG A 128 -14.98 -12.75 -6.73
CA ARG A 128 -13.77 -13.48 -7.13
C ARG A 128 -12.64 -12.52 -7.48
N VAL A 129 -12.92 -11.54 -8.34
CA VAL A 129 -11.94 -10.54 -8.78
C VAL A 129 -11.43 -9.71 -7.60
N HIS A 130 -12.33 -9.17 -6.76
CA HIS A 130 -11.94 -8.40 -5.57
C HIS A 130 -11.12 -9.24 -4.59
N GLY A 131 -11.50 -10.50 -4.37
CA GLY A 131 -10.78 -11.42 -3.50
C GLY A 131 -9.39 -11.78 -4.03
N SER A 132 -9.27 -12.15 -5.31
CA SER A 132 -7.98 -12.53 -5.91
C SER A 132 -7.05 -11.32 -6.03
N MET A 133 -7.57 -10.16 -6.43
CA MET A 133 -6.77 -8.94 -6.55
C MET A 133 -6.31 -8.44 -5.19
N GLY A 134 -7.14 -8.55 -4.14
CA GLY A 134 -6.73 -8.27 -2.77
C GLY A 134 -5.57 -9.16 -2.30
N VAL A 135 -5.62 -10.47 -2.57
CA VAL A 135 -4.52 -11.39 -2.24
C VAL A 135 -3.25 -11.05 -3.01
N LEU A 136 -3.36 -10.80 -4.32
CA LEU A 136 -2.23 -10.40 -5.16
C LEU A 136 -1.55 -9.12 -4.64
N LEU A 137 -2.35 -8.11 -4.30
CA LEU A 137 -1.86 -6.85 -3.71
C LEU A 137 -1.08 -7.11 -2.42
N MET A 138 -1.61 -7.93 -1.51
CA MET A 138 -0.91 -8.27 -0.27
C MET A 138 0.46 -8.88 -0.57
N LEU A 139 0.53 -9.88 -1.46
CA LEU A 139 1.79 -10.52 -1.84
C LEU A 139 2.79 -9.53 -2.45
N LEU A 140 2.35 -8.70 -3.38
CA LEU A 140 3.20 -7.69 -4.01
C LEU A 140 3.76 -6.70 -2.97
N GLY A 141 2.93 -6.23 -2.03
CA GLY A 141 3.39 -5.34 -0.98
C GLY A 141 4.38 -6.00 -0.01
N PHE A 142 4.14 -7.24 0.41
CA PHE A 142 5.10 -7.98 1.25
C PHE A 142 6.43 -8.25 0.55
N ILE A 143 6.44 -8.41 -0.77
CA ILE A 143 7.67 -8.50 -1.57
C ILE A 143 8.35 -7.12 -1.69
N ASN A 144 7.57 -6.04 -1.77
CA ASN A 144 8.07 -4.69 -1.97
C ASN A 144 8.62 -4.03 -0.69
N ILE A 145 8.13 -4.41 0.49
CA ILE A 145 8.57 -3.85 1.79
C ILE A 145 10.07 -4.13 2.06
N PRO A 146 10.58 -5.37 1.99
CA PRO A 146 12.01 -5.64 2.20
C PRO A 146 12.90 -4.90 1.20
N GLN A 147 12.41 -4.73 -0.04
CA GLN A 147 13.11 -3.93 -1.03
C GLN A 147 13.28 -2.52 -0.48
N GLY A 148 12.22 -1.83 -0.05
CA GLY A 148 12.29 -0.48 0.51
C GLY A 148 13.14 -0.33 1.78
N ILE A 149 13.21 -1.35 2.65
CA ILE A 149 14.06 -1.35 3.85
C ILE A 149 15.55 -1.47 3.48
N SER A 150 15.89 -2.23 2.45
CA SER A 150 17.28 -2.51 2.04
C SER A 150 17.96 -1.40 1.22
N HIS A 151 17.49 -0.14 1.30
CA HIS A 151 17.93 0.94 0.42
C HIS A 151 19.04 1.82 1.00
N VAL A 152 19.92 2.27 0.10
CA VAL A 152 20.70 3.51 0.26
C VAL A 152 19.97 4.58 -0.57
N TYR A 153 19.71 5.75 0.02
CA TYR A 153 19.03 6.84 -0.65
C TYR A 153 20.03 7.79 -1.32
N THR A 154 19.70 8.28 -2.50
CA THR A 154 20.52 9.25 -3.24
C THR A 154 19.69 10.48 -3.57
N LEU A 155 20.25 11.68 -3.37
CA LEU A 155 19.64 12.95 -3.79
C LEU A 155 19.54 13.01 -5.32
N VAL A 156 18.53 13.72 -5.84
CA VAL A 156 18.27 13.87 -7.28
C VAL A 156 19.43 14.52 -8.06
N ASP A 157 20.34 15.24 -7.41
CA ASP A 157 21.34 16.10 -8.09
C ASP A 157 22.74 15.48 -8.31
N ALA A 158 22.91 14.16 -8.24
CA ALA A 158 24.23 13.55 -8.49
C ALA A 158 24.49 13.15 -9.95
N MET A 159 23.56 13.37 -10.90
CA MET A 159 23.70 12.93 -12.30
C MET A 159 23.00 13.85 -13.31
N ALA A 160 23.21 15.16 -13.21
CA ALA A 160 22.93 16.11 -14.30
C ALA A 160 24.23 16.54 -14.98
#